data_AF-A0A9X2NUW5-F1
#
_entry.id   AF-A0A9X2NUW5-F1
#
_cell.length_a   1.000
_cell.length_b   1.000
_cell.length_c   1.000
_cell.angle_alpha   90.00
_cell.angle_beta   90.00
_cell.angle_gamma   90.00
#
_symmetry.space_group_name_H-M   'P 1'
#
loop_
_entity.id
_entity.type
_entity.pdbx_description
1 polymer ?
#
loop_
_entity_poly.entity_id
_entity_poly.type
_entity_poly.pdbx_seq_one_letter_code
_entity_poly.pdbx_strand_id
1 'polypeptide(L)'
;MSNDTRDIFSGLKARKPQYVLGTKNGNIRTSNVTEEKILDAIDDIEDNGCVYLEKCVPVVLVSDAKAYSIDYFKDSSIAVCFMVNGYMLRMWRSDVDCDMAADIMCDFFRTASLPDMTGWHCQKIHPEQEKAETKLCVDGEDFRYFDMADVFCALEDIIEGKSLWMLYDFTKGDGGYINISRRDNDTAPTTGYKVEYVRWSEPVPIGYRGVIFDVGLLRNWLWSLIDGERLPDPLSCWEEFDVNDYFGRLVFRFLDEEKDER
;
A
#
# COMPACT_ATOMS: atom_id res chain seq x y z
N MET A 1 15.56 -33.55 -17.68
CA MET A 1 15.95 -32.13 -17.73
C MET A 1 14.76 -31.35 -17.20
N SER A 2 14.94 -30.73 -16.03
CA SER A 2 13.87 -30.12 -15.22
C SER A 2 13.28 -28.91 -15.92
N ASN A 3 11.95 -28.89 -16.07
CA ASN A 3 11.20 -27.68 -16.39
C ASN A 3 10.98 -26.94 -15.07
N ASP A 4 11.85 -25.97 -14.78
CA ASP A 4 11.62 -25.02 -13.70
C ASP A 4 10.58 -23.99 -14.16
N THR A 5 9.31 -24.40 -14.17
CA THR A 5 8.19 -23.47 -14.11
C THR A 5 8.27 -22.77 -12.76
N ARG A 6 8.63 -21.48 -12.80
CA ARG A 6 8.50 -20.57 -11.66
C ARG A 6 7.03 -20.54 -11.24
N ASP A 7 6.70 -21.31 -10.22
CA ASP A 7 5.45 -21.23 -9.48
C ASP A 7 5.38 -19.85 -8.80
N ILE A 8 4.78 -18.89 -9.51
CA ILE A 8 4.45 -17.58 -8.98
C ILE A 8 3.05 -17.72 -8.35
N PHE A 9 3.07 -17.97 -7.04
CA PHE A 9 1.94 -18.04 -6.09
C PHE A 9 1.17 -19.36 -5.97
N SER A 10 1.64 -20.19 -5.03
CA SER A 10 0.79 -21.14 -4.31
C SER A 10 0.08 -20.44 -3.15
N GLY A 11 -1.23 -20.63 -3.06
CA GLY A 11 -2.09 -20.08 -2.02
C GLY A 11 -1.72 -20.52 -0.60
N LEU A 12 -2.05 -19.67 0.37
CA LEU A 12 -2.26 -19.98 1.79
C LEU A 12 -1.17 -20.83 2.49
N LYS A 13 0.09 -20.64 2.13
CA LYS A 13 1.21 -20.80 3.08
C LYS A 13 1.51 -19.41 3.60
N ALA A 14 1.67 -19.25 4.92
CA ALA A 14 2.11 -17.99 5.52
C ALA A 14 3.29 -17.44 4.71
N ARG A 15 3.02 -16.43 3.87
CA ARG A 15 4.02 -15.86 2.98
C ARG A 15 5.11 -15.35 3.92
N LYS A 16 6.36 -15.73 3.66
CA LYS A 16 7.49 -15.13 4.38
C LYS A 16 7.27 -13.62 4.40
N PRO A 17 7.41 -12.95 5.56
CA PRO A 17 7.17 -11.52 5.63
C PRO A 17 8.00 -10.82 4.56
N GLN A 18 7.35 -9.97 3.78
CA GLN A 18 7.98 -9.21 2.71
C GLN A 18 8.49 -7.90 3.26
N TYR A 19 9.69 -7.53 2.84
CA TYR A 19 10.37 -6.32 3.28
C TYR A 19 10.90 -5.55 2.08
N VAL A 20 11.07 -4.25 2.29
CA VAL A 20 11.81 -3.34 1.43
C VAL A 20 12.97 -2.79 2.23
N LEU A 21 14.17 -2.96 1.71
CA LEU A 21 15.37 -2.31 2.23
C LEU A 21 15.61 -1.04 1.42
N GLY A 22 15.66 0.10 2.10
CA GLY A 22 15.99 1.40 1.52
C GLY A 22 17.34 1.90 2.00
N THR A 23 18.12 2.49 1.09
CA THR A 23 19.41 3.12 1.38
C THR A 23 19.52 4.47 0.68
N LYS A 24 20.61 5.22 0.92
CA LYS A 24 20.84 6.56 0.35
C LYS A 24 19.69 7.53 0.64
N ASN A 25 19.27 7.60 1.91
CA ASN A 25 18.10 8.37 2.36
C ASN A 25 16.82 8.03 1.56
N GLY A 26 16.65 6.76 1.19
CA GLY A 26 15.47 6.24 0.49
C GLY A 26 15.46 6.42 -1.02
N ASN A 27 16.55 6.90 -1.63
CA ASN A 27 16.68 7.00 -3.09
C ASN A 27 16.92 5.65 -3.77
N ILE A 28 17.44 4.66 -3.04
CA ILE A 28 17.63 3.30 -3.54
C ILE A 28 16.79 2.37 -2.67
N ARG A 29 16.03 1.47 -3.31
CA ARG A 29 15.16 0.50 -2.64
C ARG A 29 15.25 -0.86 -3.32
N THR A 30 15.10 -1.93 -2.55
CA THR A 30 14.98 -3.28 -3.08
C THR A 30 14.01 -4.13 -2.25
N SER A 31 13.17 -4.92 -2.92
CA SER A 31 12.29 -5.93 -2.29
C SER A 31 12.96 -7.30 -2.16
N ASN A 32 14.11 -7.50 -2.80
CA ASN A 32 14.92 -8.72 -2.67
C ASN A 32 15.86 -8.61 -1.47
N VAL A 33 15.29 -8.56 -0.27
CA VAL A 33 16.02 -8.35 0.99
C VAL A 33 16.62 -9.66 1.49
N THR A 34 17.87 -9.61 1.93
CA THR A 34 18.59 -10.70 2.61
C THR A 34 19.32 -10.12 3.83
N GLU A 35 19.66 -10.95 4.81
CA GLU A 35 20.47 -10.52 5.96
C GLU A 35 21.82 -9.93 5.52
N GLU A 36 22.48 -10.55 4.54
CA GLU A 36 23.70 -10.03 3.93
C GLU A 36 23.52 -8.61 3.39
N LYS A 37 22.42 -8.31 2.70
CA LYS A 37 22.14 -6.95 2.21
C LYS A 37 21.85 -5.95 3.32
N ILE A 38 21.24 -6.40 4.42
CA ILE A 38 21.01 -5.55 5.59
C ILE A 38 22.36 -5.20 6.22
N LEU A 39 23.23 -6.20 6.42
CA LEU A 39 24.60 -6.03 6.93
C LEU A 39 25.39 -5.07 6.04
N ASP A 40 25.49 -5.35 4.73
CA ASP A 40 26.22 -4.51 3.77
C ASP A 40 25.72 -3.05 3.82
N ALA A 41 24.40 -2.85 3.89
CA ALA A 41 23.82 -1.50 3.93
C ALA A 41 24.20 -0.73 5.21
N ILE A 42 24.27 -1.43 6.35
CA ILE A 42 24.65 -0.86 7.65
C ILE A 42 26.17 -0.62 7.72
N ASP A 43 26.99 -1.53 7.18
CA ASP A 43 28.44 -1.34 7.09
C ASP A 43 28.77 -0.11 6.22
N ASP A 44 28.00 0.11 5.15
CA ASP A 44 28.09 1.28 4.27
C ASP A 44 27.27 2.49 4.78
N ILE A 45 26.96 2.59 6.08
CA ILE A 45 26.08 3.66 6.61
C ILE A 45 26.64 5.08 6.37
N GLU A 46 27.96 5.25 6.35
CA GLU A 46 28.60 6.54 6.06
C GLU A 46 28.23 7.06 4.65
N ASP A 47 28.15 6.16 3.67
CA ASP A 47 27.76 6.48 2.29
C ASP A 47 26.23 6.55 2.12
N ASN A 48 25.50 5.68 2.83
CA ASN A 48 24.05 5.59 2.72
C ASN A 48 23.32 6.71 3.49
N GLY A 49 23.89 7.22 4.57
CA GLY A 49 23.31 8.23 5.45
C GLY A 49 22.15 7.74 6.32
N CYS A 50 21.25 6.94 5.74
CA CYS A 50 20.14 6.26 6.39
C CYS A 50 19.86 4.94 5.67
N VAL A 51 19.61 3.91 6.46
CA VAL A 51 19.15 2.58 6.04
C VAL A 51 17.83 2.32 6.73
N TYR A 52 16.79 1.93 6.00
CA TYR A 52 15.54 1.50 6.61
C TYR A 52 15.10 0.15 6.08
N LEU A 53 14.52 -0.64 6.96
CA LEU A 53 13.91 -1.91 6.65
C LEU A 53 12.41 -1.79 6.95
N GLU A 54 11.63 -1.65 5.88
CA GLU A 54 10.18 -1.52 5.98
C GLU A 54 9.52 -2.87 5.66
N LYS A 55 8.55 -3.28 6.48
CA LYS A 55 7.74 -4.46 6.26
C LYS A 55 6.52 -4.07 5.42
N CYS A 56 6.30 -4.73 4.28
CA CYS A 56 5.23 -4.37 3.36
C CYS A 56 3.83 -4.48 4.00
N VAL A 57 3.67 -5.43 4.92
CA VAL A 57 2.47 -5.54 5.78
C VAL A 57 2.88 -5.16 7.20
N PRO A 58 2.40 -4.04 7.78
CA PRO A 58 2.81 -3.60 9.10
C PRO A 58 2.59 -4.65 10.20
N VAL A 59 3.41 -4.61 11.24
CA VAL A 59 3.21 -5.39 12.47
C VAL A 59 2.08 -4.76 13.27
N VAL A 60 0.95 -5.45 13.37
CA VAL A 60 -0.20 -5.00 14.16
C VAL A 60 0.07 -5.28 15.64
N LEU A 61 0.13 -4.22 16.45
CA LEU A 61 0.34 -4.32 17.89
C LEU A 61 -1.01 -4.38 18.62
N VAL A 62 -1.89 -3.44 18.29
CA VAL A 62 -3.30 -3.35 18.68
C VAL A 62 -4.09 -2.75 17.50
N SER A 63 -5.42 -2.68 17.59
CA SER A 63 -6.32 -2.21 16.50
C SER A 63 -5.80 -0.96 15.80
N ASP A 64 -5.37 0.03 16.58
CA ASP A 64 -5.04 1.36 16.08
C ASP A 64 -3.54 1.68 16.12
N ALA A 65 -2.68 0.68 16.37
CA ALA A 65 -1.23 0.86 16.43
C ALA A 65 -0.51 -0.20 15.59
N LYS A 66 0.22 0.27 14.57
CA LYS A 66 0.96 -0.57 13.62
C LYS A 66 2.39 -0.08 13.49
N ALA A 67 3.37 -0.98 13.57
CA ALA A 67 4.77 -0.67 13.26
C ALA A 67 5.11 -1.09 11.83
N TYR A 68 5.80 -0.24 11.08
CA TYR A 68 6.06 -0.50 9.67
C TYR A 68 7.55 -0.56 9.31
N SER A 69 8.42 0.21 9.97
CA SER A 69 9.86 0.20 9.66
C SER A 69 10.76 0.26 10.89
N ILE A 70 11.98 -0.22 10.70
CA ILE A 70 13.14 0.10 11.54
C ILE A 70 14.15 0.86 10.69
N ASP A 71 14.62 1.99 11.19
CA ASP A 71 15.51 2.92 10.49
C ASP A 71 16.80 3.09 11.30
N TYR A 72 17.96 3.01 10.65
CA TYR A 72 19.28 3.26 11.22
C TYR A 72 19.96 4.41 10.49
N PHE A 73 20.57 5.32 11.23
CA PHE A 73 21.11 6.57 10.72
C PHE A 73 22.61 6.66 10.97
N LYS A 74 23.31 7.40 10.12
CA LYS A 74 24.77 7.64 10.24
C LYS A 74 25.22 8.32 11.53
N ASP A 75 24.29 8.91 12.29
CA ASP A 75 24.57 9.48 13.61
C ASP A 75 24.46 8.44 14.74
N SER A 76 24.46 7.14 14.39
CA SER A 76 24.32 6.01 15.30
C SER A 76 23.01 6.02 16.08
N SER A 77 21.98 6.66 15.53
CA SER A 77 20.62 6.53 16.04
C SER A 77 19.86 5.42 15.31
N ILE A 78 18.98 4.73 16.05
CA ILE A 78 18.03 3.76 15.50
C ILE A 78 16.62 4.16 15.90
N ALA A 79 15.67 3.96 15.00
CA ALA A 79 14.26 4.27 15.23
C ALA A 79 13.37 3.11 14.77
N VAL A 80 12.25 2.93 15.48
CA VAL A 80 11.11 2.13 15.01
C VAL A 80 9.97 3.10 14.73
N CYS A 81 9.36 2.97 13.56
CA CYS A 81 8.32 3.88 13.10
C CYS A 81 6.93 3.24 13.14
N PHE A 82 5.96 4.00 13.64
CA PHE A 82 4.60 3.57 13.95
C PHE A 82 3.56 4.48 13.32
N MET A 83 2.42 3.90 12.97
CA MET A 83 1.16 4.58 12.77
C MET A 83 0.26 4.28 13.97
N VAL A 84 -0.10 5.31 14.74
CA VAL A 84 -0.96 5.20 15.93
C VAL A 84 -2.10 6.20 15.83
N ASN A 85 -3.35 5.73 15.75
CA ASN A 85 -4.54 6.58 15.57
C ASN A 85 -4.38 7.59 14.40
N GLY A 86 -3.80 7.15 13.28
CA GLY A 86 -3.53 8.02 12.12
C GLY A 86 -2.35 8.99 12.30
N TYR A 87 -1.65 8.97 13.44
CA TYR A 87 -0.44 9.75 13.65
C TYR A 87 0.81 8.91 13.45
N MET A 88 1.78 9.50 12.75
CA MET A 88 3.10 8.91 12.58
C MET A 88 3.96 9.23 13.81
N LEU A 89 4.46 8.20 14.48
CA LEU A 89 5.33 8.28 15.64
C LEU A 89 6.62 7.52 15.36
N ARG A 90 7.72 7.95 15.95
CA ARG A 90 8.95 7.16 16.03
C ARG A 90 9.40 6.99 17.47
N MET A 91 9.75 5.77 17.84
CA MET A 91 10.51 5.46 19.04
C MET A 91 11.97 5.38 18.61
N TRP A 92 12.88 6.12 19.24
CA TRP A 92 14.29 6.14 18.83
C TRP A 92 15.24 6.24 20.01
N ARG A 93 16.49 5.83 19.80
CA ARG A 93 17.60 6.07 20.73
C ARG A 93 18.89 6.31 19.96
N SER A 94 19.84 6.99 20.60
CA SER A 94 21.21 7.16 20.13
C SER A 94 22.11 6.01 20.60
N ASP A 95 23.39 6.10 20.24
CA ASP A 95 24.48 5.27 20.76
C ASP A 95 24.30 3.77 20.43
N VAL A 96 23.82 3.49 19.22
CA VAL A 96 23.71 2.13 18.67
C VAL A 96 24.79 1.94 17.64
N ASP A 97 25.71 1.01 17.90
CA ASP A 97 26.74 0.63 16.94
C ASP A 97 26.19 -0.22 15.78
N CYS A 98 26.99 -0.39 14.73
CA CYS A 98 26.58 -1.11 13.53
C CYS A 98 26.23 -2.58 13.80
N ASP A 99 26.99 -3.26 14.67
CA ASP A 99 26.72 -4.67 15.04
C ASP A 99 25.34 -4.79 15.69
N MET A 100 25.05 -3.93 16.67
CA MET A 100 23.76 -3.91 17.36
C MET A 100 22.61 -3.50 16.44
N ALA A 101 22.83 -2.55 15.53
CA ALA A 101 21.83 -2.16 14.54
C ALA A 101 21.51 -3.32 13.59
N ALA A 102 22.55 -4.04 13.12
CA ALA A 102 22.40 -5.19 12.26
C ALA A 102 21.66 -6.34 12.96
N ASP A 103 21.97 -6.63 14.21
CA ASP A 103 21.25 -7.63 15.00
C ASP A 103 19.76 -7.29 15.11
N ILE A 104 19.43 -6.04 15.46
CA ILE A 104 18.03 -5.58 15.58
C ILE A 104 17.28 -5.71 14.24
N MET A 105 17.88 -5.24 13.14
CA MET A 105 17.23 -5.24 11.82
C MET A 105 17.11 -6.66 11.24
N CYS A 106 18.11 -7.53 11.45
CA CYS A 106 18.05 -8.94 11.06
C CYS A 106 17.04 -9.73 11.92
N ASP A 107 16.94 -9.46 13.22
CA ASP A 107 15.90 -10.03 14.09
C ASP A 107 14.50 -9.65 13.63
N PHE A 108 14.30 -8.39 13.28
CA PHE A 108 13.04 -7.91 12.70
C PHE A 108 12.76 -8.60 11.38
N PHE A 109 13.73 -8.67 10.46
CA PHE A 109 13.58 -9.37 9.18
C PHE A 109 13.12 -10.83 9.36
N ARG A 110 13.77 -11.57 10.26
CA ARG A 110 13.48 -13.00 10.52
C ARG A 110 12.13 -13.24 11.17
N THR A 111 11.77 -12.42 12.15
CA THR A 111 10.69 -12.74 13.09
C THR A 111 9.50 -11.79 13.05
N ALA A 112 9.64 -10.63 12.39
CA ALA A 112 8.74 -9.49 12.50
C ALA A 112 8.54 -8.99 13.95
N SER A 113 9.44 -9.34 14.87
CA SER A 113 9.41 -8.88 16.26
C SER A 113 10.11 -7.53 16.36
N LEU A 114 9.51 -6.62 17.12
CA LEU A 114 10.11 -5.33 17.41
C LEU A 114 11.11 -5.44 18.58
N PRO A 115 12.16 -4.61 18.61
CA PRO A 115 13.08 -4.56 19.75
C PRO A 115 12.37 -4.11 21.03
N ASP A 116 12.96 -4.42 22.19
CA ASP A 116 12.56 -3.79 23.45
C ASP A 116 12.92 -2.30 23.41
N MET A 117 11.88 -1.46 23.38
CA MET A 117 12.00 0.00 23.31
C MET A 117 11.86 0.67 24.68
N THR A 118 11.98 -0.09 25.78
CA THR A 118 11.97 0.49 27.13
C THR A 118 13.09 1.53 27.26
N GLY A 119 12.72 2.76 27.61
CA GLY A 119 13.66 3.88 27.76
C GLY A 119 14.02 4.61 26.46
N TRP A 120 13.45 4.22 25.31
CA TRP A 120 13.64 4.96 24.06
C TRP A 120 12.81 6.26 24.05
N HIS A 121 13.25 7.25 23.28
CA HIS A 121 12.56 8.51 23.11
C HIS A 121 11.40 8.39 22.12
N CYS A 122 10.22 8.85 22.51
CA CYS A 122 9.06 8.95 21.62
C CYS A 122 9.00 10.34 20.99
N GLN A 123 8.86 10.40 19.67
CA GLN A 123 8.67 11.64 18.93
C GLN A 123 7.54 11.51 17.92
N LYS A 124 6.64 12.49 17.90
CA LYS A 124 5.68 12.65 16.80
C LYS A 124 6.41 13.18 15.58
N ILE A 125 6.37 12.41 14.49
CA ILE A 125 6.92 12.83 13.21
C ILE A 125 5.79 13.43 12.39
N HIS A 126 6.02 14.63 11.88
CA HIS A 126 5.16 15.21 10.87
C HIS A 126 5.70 14.65 9.57
N PRO A 127 4.90 13.94 8.75
CA PRO A 127 5.37 13.56 7.43
C PRO A 127 5.86 14.83 6.74
N GLU A 128 7.10 14.82 6.24
CA GLU A 128 7.47 15.77 5.19
C GLU A 128 6.41 15.61 4.13
N GLN A 129 5.65 16.70 3.85
CA GLN A 129 4.49 16.74 2.96
C GLN A 129 4.44 15.49 2.08
N GLU A 130 3.64 14.49 2.48
CA GLU A 130 3.49 13.27 1.70
C GLU A 130 3.19 13.75 0.29
N LYS A 131 4.16 13.58 -0.62
CA LYS A 131 3.88 13.81 -2.03
C LYS A 131 2.68 12.93 -2.31
N ALA A 132 1.72 13.43 -3.08
CA ALA A 132 0.60 12.60 -3.50
C ALA A 132 1.20 11.32 -4.10
N GLU A 133 1.06 10.21 -3.37
CA GLU A 133 1.55 8.90 -3.74
C GLU A 133 0.35 8.07 -4.16
N THR A 134 0.57 7.23 -5.16
CA THR A 134 -0.43 6.27 -5.57
C THR A 134 -0.66 5.26 -4.45
N LYS A 135 -1.91 4.85 -4.21
CA LYS A 135 -2.26 3.85 -3.20
C LYS A 135 -3.01 2.71 -3.84
N LEU A 136 -2.76 1.50 -3.36
CA LEU A 136 -3.47 0.30 -3.78
C LEU A 136 -3.98 -0.40 -2.53
N CYS A 137 -5.28 -0.62 -2.45
CA CYS A 137 -5.93 -1.42 -1.42
C CYS A 137 -6.60 -2.61 -2.11
N VAL A 138 -6.38 -3.83 -1.61
CA VAL A 138 -7.04 -5.04 -2.11
C VAL A 138 -7.68 -5.74 -0.93
N ASP A 139 -9.00 -5.99 -1.01
CA ASP A 139 -9.79 -6.62 0.04
C ASP A 139 -9.62 -6.00 1.45
N GLY A 140 -9.30 -4.70 1.52
CA GLY A 140 -9.09 -3.96 2.76
C GLY A 140 -7.65 -3.94 3.28
N GLU A 141 -6.72 -4.58 2.56
CA GLU A 141 -5.29 -4.51 2.84
C GLU A 141 -4.62 -3.43 1.99
N ASP A 142 -4.00 -2.43 2.63
CA ASP A 142 -3.24 -1.38 1.96
C ASP A 142 -1.84 -1.87 1.58
N PHE A 143 -1.53 -1.88 0.28
CA PHE A 143 -0.25 -2.25 -0.27
C PHE A 143 0.68 -1.03 -0.31
N ARG A 144 1.89 -1.21 0.21
CA ARG A 144 2.99 -0.24 0.06
C ARG A 144 3.99 -0.75 -0.97
N TYR A 145 4.62 0.19 -1.67
CA TYR A 145 5.68 -0.09 -2.66
C TYR A 145 5.28 -1.09 -3.74
N PHE A 146 4.17 -0.78 -4.40
CA PHE A 146 3.67 -1.54 -5.55
C PHE A 146 4.06 -0.83 -6.86
N ASP A 147 4.09 -1.58 -7.95
CA ASP A 147 4.26 -1.06 -9.31
C ASP A 147 3.02 -1.28 -10.19
N MET A 148 3.13 -0.94 -11.47
CA MET A 148 2.05 -1.10 -12.43
C MET A 148 1.58 -2.55 -12.56
N ALA A 149 2.50 -3.52 -12.46
CA ALA A 149 2.17 -4.93 -12.58
C ALA A 149 1.37 -5.41 -11.37
N ASP A 150 1.65 -4.90 -10.17
CA ASP A 150 0.88 -5.23 -8.96
C ASP A 150 -0.58 -4.78 -9.05
N VAL A 151 -0.85 -3.59 -9.60
CA VAL A 151 -2.22 -3.10 -9.84
C VAL A 151 -2.95 -4.02 -10.83
N PHE A 152 -2.25 -4.51 -11.85
CA PHE A 152 -2.81 -5.48 -12.79
C PHE A 152 -3.07 -6.84 -12.17
N CYS A 153 -2.14 -7.33 -11.35
CA CYS A 153 -2.33 -8.58 -10.62
C CYS A 153 -3.55 -8.51 -9.70
N ALA A 154 -3.79 -7.37 -9.03
CA ALA A 154 -5.00 -7.17 -8.24
C ALA A 154 -6.29 -7.32 -9.08
N LEU A 155 -6.32 -6.76 -10.30
CA LEU A 155 -7.44 -6.95 -11.22
C LEU A 155 -7.59 -8.43 -11.64
N GLU A 156 -6.49 -9.10 -11.96
CA GLU A 156 -6.52 -10.53 -12.33
C GLU A 156 -7.02 -11.42 -11.18
N ASP A 157 -6.59 -11.15 -9.95
CA ASP A 157 -7.06 -11.89 -8.78
C ASP A 157 -8.58 -11.71 -8.56
N ILE A 158 -9.15 -10.53 -8.88
CA ILE A 158 -10.61 -10.31 -8.88
C ILE A 158 -11.30 -11.11 -9.98
N ILE A 159 -10.75 -11.12 -11.20
CA ILE A 159 -11.29 -11.87 -12.35
C ILE A 159 -11.29 -13.38 -12.05
N GLU A 160 -10.20 -13.88 -11.50
CA GLU A 160 -10.02 -15.28 -11.11
C GLU A 160 -10.81 -15.67 -9.86
N GLY A 161 -11.33 -14.70 -9.11
CA GLY A 161 -12.15 -14.91 -7.92
C GLY A 161 -11.36 -15.22 -6.65
N LYS A 162 -10.08 -14.83 -6.64
CA LYS A 162 -9.21 -14.86 -5.46
C LYS A 162 -9.40 -13.65 -4.56
N SER A 163 -9.82 -12.52 -5.14
CA SER A 163 -10.11 -11.26 -4.45
C SER A 163 -11.51 -10.75 -4.79
N LEU A 164 -12.09 -9.96 -3.88
CA LEU A 164 -13.44 -9.40 -4.04
C LEU A 164 -13.38 -8.01 -4.64
N TRP A 165 -12.42 -7.17 -4.23
CA TRP A 165 -12.31 -5.81 -4.71
C TRP A 165 -10.91 -5.22 -4.58
N MET A 166 -10.68 -4.17 -5.36
CA MET A 166 -9.50 -3.30 -5.27
C MET A 166 -9.91 -1.83 -5.32
N LEU A 167 -9.13 -0.97 -4.67
CA LEU A 167 -9.15 0.47 -4.81
C LEU A 167 -7.76 0.93 -5.18
N TYR A 168 -7.63 1.62 -6.30
CA TYR A 168 -6.38 2.21 -6.77
C TYR A 168 -6.53 3.72 -6.85
N ASP A 169 -5.84 4.42 -5.94
CA ASP A 169 -5.70 5.88 -5.94
C ASP A 169 -4.53 6.25 -6.86
N PHE A 170 -4.80 7.03 -7.90
CA PHE A 170 -3.80 7.45 -8.88
C PHE A 170 -3.52 8.94 -8.78
N THR A 171 -2.31 9.33 -9.19
CA THR A 171 -1.81 10.72 -9.11
C THR A 171 -1.63 11.36 -10.48
N LYS A 172 -1.99 10.64 -11.56
CA LYS A 172 -1.96 11.15 -12.94
C LYS A 172 -2.99 12.27 -13.12
N GLY A 173 -2.56 13.40 -13.69
CA GLY A 173 -3.40 14.61 -13.81
C GLY A 173 -3.64 15.25 -12.44
N ASP A 174 -4.88 15.60 -12.15
CA ASP A 174 -5.31 16.09 -10.82
C ASP A 174 -5.54 14.92 -9.83
N GLY A 175 -5.27 13.69 -10.27
CA GLY A 175 -5.48 12.47 -9.49
C GLY A 175 -6.94 12.01 -9.46
N GLY A 176 -7.17 10.95 -8.72
CA GLY A 176 -8.46 10.29 -8.64
C GLY A 176 -8.33 8.88 -8.07
N TYR A 177 -9.40 8.10 -8.21
CA TYR A 177 -9.36 6.70 -7.84
C TYR A 177 -10.18 5.85 -8.80
N ILE A 178 -9.89 4.54 -8.81
CA ILE A 178 -10.76 3.53 -9.36
C ILE A 178 -11.00 2.42 -8.33
N ASN A 179 -12.26 2.12 -8.07
CA ASN A 179 -12.68 0.94 -7.34
C ASN A 179 -13.22 -0.08 -8.34
N ILE A 180 -12.72 -1.32 -8.26
CA ILE A 180 -13.22 -2.45 -9.05
C ILE A 180 -13.63 -3.53 -8.06
N SER A 181 -14.87 -4.00 -8.15
CA SER A 181 -15.36 -5.10 -7.33
C SER A 181 -16.06 -6.17 -8.17
N ARG A 182 -15.83 -7.42 -7.79
CA ARG A 182 -16.54 -8.56 -8.35
C ARG A 182 -17.99 -8.51 -7.89
N ARG A 183 -18.92 -8.63 -8.84
CA ARG A 183 -20.33 -8.84 -8.52
C ARG A 183 -20.58 -10.34 -8.44
N ASP A 184 -20.57 -10.88 -7.23
CA ASP A 184 -21.06 -12.23 -7.00
C ASP A 184 -22.59 -12.20 -7.13
N ASN A 185 -23.08 -12.75 -8.23
CA ASN A 185 -24.50 -12.88 -8.51
C ASN A 185 -24.72 -14.34 -8.91
N ASP A 186 -25.14 -15.18 -7.96
CA ASP A 186 -25.32 -16.63 -8.12
C ASP A 186 -26.27 -17.03 -9.27
N THR A 187 -27.02 -16.08 -9.81
CA THR A 187 -28.03 -16.29 -10.85
C THR A 187 -27.64 -15.80 -12.24
N ALA A 188 -26.51 -15.09 -12.40
CA ALA A 188 -26.10 -14.57 -13.71
C ALA A 188 -25.12 -15.52 -14.41
N PRO A 189 -25.30 -15.82 -15.72
CA PRO A 189 -24.40 -16.71 -16.45
C PRO A 189 -23.00 -16.10 -16.69
N THR A 190 -22.86 -14.79 -16.51
CA THR A 190 -21.62 -14.03 -16.69
C THR A 190 -21.31 -13.19 -15.46
N THR A 191 -20.10 -13.35 -14.92
CA THR A 191 -19.58 -12.49 -13.85
C THR A 191 -19.51 -11.05 -14.33
N GLY A 192 -20.11 -10.14 -13.58
CA GLY A 192 -19.99 -8.70 -13.80
C GLY A 192 -19.02 -8.06 -12.83
N TYR A 193 -18.37 -6.99 -13.25
CA TYR A 193 -17.45 -6.20 -12.44
C TYR A 193 -18.03 -4.81 -12.26
N LYS A 194 -18.33 -4.44 -11.01
CA LYS A 194 -18.74 -3.08 -10.69
C LYS A 194 -17.50 -2.20 -10.68
N VAL A 195 -17.59 -1.07 -11.36
CA VAL A 195 -16.52 -0.08 -11.41
C VAL A 195 -17.06 1.25 -10.93
N GLU A 196 -16.26 1.93 -10.12
CA GLU A 196 -16.42 3.34 -9.78
C GLU A 196 -15.10 4.04 -10.09
N TYR A 197 -15.15 5.09 -10.90
CA TYR A 197 -13.99 5.84 -11.33
C TYR A 197 -14.24 7.33 -11.06
N VAL A 198 -13.34 7.96 -10.31
CA VAL A 198 -13.42 9.38 -9.99
C VAL A 198 -12.14 10.08 -10.41
N ARG A 199 -12.29 11.30 -10.93
CA ARG A 199 -11.22 12.25 -11.20
C ARG A 199 -11.42 13.48 -10.32
N TRP A 200 -10.39 13.92 -9.61
CA TRP A 200 -10.45 15.12 -8.75
C TRP A 200 -10.35 16.44 -9.53
N SER A 201 -10.77 16.44 -10.79
CA SER A 201 -10.65 17.58 -11.70
C SER A 201 -11.25 18.87 -11.15
N GLU A 202 -10.65 20.00 -11.49
CA GLU A 202 -11.19 21.34 -11.21
C GLU A 202 -12.11 21.82 -12.36
N PRO A 203 -13.21 22.56 -12.09
CA PRO A 203 -13.67 23.04 -10.78
C PRO A 203 -14.55 22.06 -10.00
N VAL A 204 -14.95 20.95 -10.62
CA VAL A 204 -15.84 19.94 -10.01
C VAL A 204 -15.29 18.55 -10.33
N PRO A 205 -15.15 17.67 -9.33
CA PRO A 205 -14.74 16.29 -9.55
C PRO A 205 -15.77 15.54 -10.40
N ILE A 206 -15.28 14.66 -11.26
CA ILE A 206 -16.12 13.89 -12.19
C ILE A 206 -16.09 12.42 -11.78
N GLY A 207 -17.27 11.82 -11.63
CA GLY A 207 -17.43 10.43 -11.21
C GLY A 207 -18.23 9.61 -12.21
N TYR A 208 -17.83 8.36 -12.42
CA TYR A 208 -18.52 7.39 -13.26
C TYR A 208 -18.70 6.07 -12.52
N ARG A 209 -19.83 5.40 -12.75
CA ARG A 209 -20.12 4.05 -12.25
C ARG A 209 -20.69 3.18 -13.34
N GLY A 210 -20.37 1.89 -13.30
CA GLY A 210 -21.02 0.95 -14.20
C GLY A 210 -20.75 -0.50 -13.86
N VAL A 211 -21.30 -1.38 -14.67
CA VAL A 211 -21.02 -2.81 -14.62
C VAL A 211 -20.44 -3.23 -15.96
N ILE A 212 -19.26 -3.85 -15.93
CA ILE A 212 -18.59 -4.39 -17.10
C ILE A 212 -18.66 -5.91 -17.06
N PHE A 213 -18.97 -6.52 -18.20
CA PHE A 213 -18.93 -7.98 -18.37
C PHE A 213 -17.77 -8.41 -19.28
N ASP A 214 -17.24 -7.50 -20.09
CA ASP A 214 -16.09 -7.75 -20.96
C ASP A 214 -14.77 -7.51 -20.20
N VAL A 215 -14.12 -8.60 -19.82
CA VAL A 215 -12.83 -8.59 -19.11
C VAL A 215 -11.72 -7.95 -19.96
N GLY A 216 -11.73 -8.16 -21.28
CA GLY A 216 -10.72 -7.57 -22.17
C GLY A 216 -10.84 -6.05 -22.21
N LEU A 217 -12.07 -5.53 -22.26
CA LEU A 217 -12.34 -4.10 -22.19
C LEU A 217 -11.89 -3.51 -20.85
N LEU A 218 -12.18 -4.18 -19.72
CA LEU A 218 -11.75 -3.73 -18.39
C LEU A 218 -10.21 -3.69 -18.26
N ARG A 219 -9.51 -4.73 -18.71
CA ARG A 219 -8.04 -4.78 -18.73
C ARG A 219 -7.45 -3.63 -19.55
N ASN A 220 -7.94 -3.42 -20.76
CA ASN A 220 -7.46 -2.37 -21.66
C ASN A 220 -7.69 -0.97 -21.08
N TRP A 221 -8.85 -0.78 -20.44
CA TRP A 221 -9.17 0.49 -19.78
C TRP A 221 -8.23 0.76 -18.61
N LEU A 222 -8.02 -0.23 -17.73
CA LEU A 222 -7.07 -0.10 -16.61
C LEU A 222 -5.63 0.13 -17.10
N TRP A 223 -5.24 -0.48 -18.22
CA TRP A 223 -3.93 -0.28 -18.84
C TRP A 223 -3.73 1.17 -19.26
N SER A 224 -4.76 1.73 -19.89
CA SER A 224 -4.75 3.12 -20.32
C SER A 224 -4.72 4.08 -19.12
N LEU A 225 -5.37 3.74 -18.00
CA LEU A 225 -5.25 4.51 -16.76
C LEU A 225 -3.82 4.52 -16.22
N ILE A 226 -3.18 3.36 -16.15
CA ILE A 226 -1.87 3.19 -15.52
C ILE A 226 -0.75 3.72 -16.40
N ASP A 227 -0.68 3.29 -17.67
CA ASP A 227 0.46 3.52 -18.57
C ASP A 227 0.16 4.51 -19.72
N GLY A 228 -1.12 4.88 -19.93
CA GLY A 228 -1.49 5.83 -21.00
C GLY A 228 -0.99 7.26 -20.75
N GLU A 229 -0.67 8.01 -21.81
CA GLU A 229 -0.25 9.42 -21.70
C GLU A 229 -1.35 10.32 -21.11
N ARG A 230 -2.61 9.93 -21.25
CA ARG A 230 -3.79 10.67 -20.78
C ARG A 230 -4.70 9.75 -19.98
N LEU A 231 -5.49 10.34 -19.09
CA LEU A 231 -6.54 9.62 -18.40
C LEU A 231 -7.54 9.06 -19.43
N PRO A 232 -7.92 7.77 -19.34
CA PRO A 232 -8.86 7.18 -20.27
C PRO A 232 -10.25 7.82 -20.12
N ASP A 233 -10.95 7.91 -21.24
CA ASP A 233 -12.36 8.27 -21.26
C ASP A 233 -13.19 7.17 -20.56
N PRO A 234 -14.29 7.53 -19.88
CA PRO A 234 -15.19 6.55 -19.30
C PRO A 234 -15.77 5.64 -20.40
N LEU A 235 -16.05 4.39 -20.05
CA LEU A 235 -16.76 3.51 -20.98
C LEU A 235 -18.19 4.00 -21.19
N SER A 236 -18.75 3.78 -22.39
CA SER A 236 -20.11 4.22 -22.73
C SER A 236 -21.20 3.58 -21.87
N CYS A 237 -20.90 2.45 -21.22
CA CYS A 237 -21.80 1.78 -20.27
C CYS A 237 -21.69 2.32 -18.84
N TRP A 238 -20.85 3.32 -18.59
CA TRP A 238 -20.72 3.95 -17.28
C TRP A 238 -21.57 5.22 -17.22
N GLU A 239 -22.32 5.35 -16.14
CA GLU A 239 -23.16 6.49 -15.85
C GLU A 239 -22.40 7.49 -14.99
N GLU A 240 -22.49 8.77 -15.34
CA GLU A 240 -21.92 9.85 -14.56
C GLU A 240 -22.71 10.04 -13.26
N PHE A 241 -22.01 10.37 -12.16
CA PHE A 241 -22.63 10.72 -10.89
C PHE A 241 -21.97 11.96 -10.28
N ASP A 242 -22.76 12.73 -9.52
CA ASP A 242 -22.26 13.87 -8.76
C ASP A 242 -21.44 13.39 -7.57
N VAL A 243 -20.12 13.58 -7.66
CA VAL A 243 -19.15 13.16 -6.66
C VAL A 243 -19.35 13.91 -5.34
N ASN A 244 -19.64 15.20 -5.40
CA ASN A 244 -19.81 16.04 -4.21
C ASN A 244 -21.11 15.68 -3.46
N ASP A 245 -22.22 15.50 -4.18
CA ASP A 245 -23.47 15.01 -3.58
C ASP A 245 -23.31 13.61 -2.98
N TYR A 246 -22.64 12.70 -3.70
CA TYR A 246 -22.40 11.33 -3.21
C TYR A 246 -21.62 11.31 -1.90
N PHE A 247 -20.45 11.95 -1.86
CA PHE A 247 -19.63 11.99 -0.65
C PHE A 247 -20.26 12.85 0.46
N GLY A 248 -20.97 13.92 0.11
CA GLY A 248 -21.75 14.70 1.07
C GLY A 248 -22.78 13.84 1.81
N ARG A 249 -23.55 13.01 1.10
CA ARG A 249 -24.54 12.10 1.69
C ARG A 249 -23.89 11.02 2.57
N LEU A 250 -22.72 10.51 2.19
CA LEU A 250 -21.96 9.55 2.99
C LEU A 250 -21.59 10.15 4.36
N VAL A 251 -21.05 11.37 4.37
CA VAL A 251 -20.68 12.07 5.61
C VAL A 251 -21.90 12.26 6.52
N PHE A 252 -23.05 12.67 5.97
CA PHE A 252 -24.28 12.80 6.77
C PHE A 252 -24.75 11.48 7.37
N ARG A 253 -24.67 10.38 6.61
CA ARG A 253 -25.07 9.06 7.09
C ARG A 253 -24.23 8.61 8.29
N PHE A 254 -22.92 8.75 8.23
CA PHE A 254 -22.04 8.36 9.34
C PHE A 254 -22.17 9.29 10.56
N LEU A 255 -22.42 10.59 10.34
CA LEU A 255 -22.64 11.55 11.44
C LEU A 255 -23.99 11.38 12.16
N ASP A 256 -25.00 10.83 11.49
CA ASP A 256 -26.28 10.52 12.12
C ASP A 256 -26.26 9.13 12.80
N GLU A 257 -25.52 8.15 12.26
CA GLU A 257 -25.28 6.86 12.94
C GLU A 257 -24.54 7.05 14.30
N GLU A 258 -23.63 8.02 14.45
CA GLU A 258 -23.00 8.37 15.75
C GLU A 258 -23.97 9.01 16.77
N LYS A 259 -25.10 9.57 16.34
CA LYS A 259 -26.09 10.17 17.27
C LYS A 259 -27.06 9.15 17.84
N ASP A 260 -27.31 8.06 17.11
CA ASP A 260 -28.24 7.01 17.53
C ASP A 260 -27.61 5.95 18.46
N GLU A 261 -26.29 6.05 18.72
CA GLU A 261 -25.58 5.21 19.71
C GLU A 261 -25.46 5.86 21.12
N ARG A 262 -26.26 6.88 21.45
CA ARG A 262 -26.30 7.49 22.80
C ARG A 262 -27.49 7.08 23.65
#